data_AF-A0A5B7BFU5-F1
#
_entry.id   AF-A0A5B7BFU5-F1
#
_cell.length_a   1.000
_cell.length_b   1.000
_cell.length_c   1.000
_cell.angle_alpha   90.00
_cell.angle_beta   90.00
_cell.angle_gamma   90.00
#
_symmetry.space_group_name_H-M   'P 1'
#
loop_
_entity.id
_entity.type
_entity.pdbx_description
1 polymer ?
#
loop_
_entity_poly.entity_id
_entity_poly.type
_entity_poly.pdbx_seq_one_letter_code
_entity_poly.pdbx_strand_id
1 'polypeptide(L)'
;FIKSGIRALVRLLKLRIQKMVNTKFEIEPFEWENNFSLWYSTVEDILVWGGLINMFQGKDKKLAKMSGEDWEGCDMKAVSSILLSLAHEVKYSMMNKTSPSELWKKLREDLLVQVIDKSFIPQETVVLVANE
;
A
#
# COMPACT_ATOMS: atom_id res chain seq x y z
N PHE A 1 -24.07 5.81 37.54
CA PHE A 1 -23.57 4.43 37.39
C PHE A 1 -23.42 4.00 35.91
N ILE A 2 -24.43 4.15 35.05
CA ILE A 2 -24.45 3.65 33.65
C ILE A 2 -23.33 4.24 32.75
N LYS A 3 -23.01 5.54 32.87
CA LYS A 3 -21.95 6.20 32.07
C LYS A 3 -20.53 5.69 32.39
N SER A 4 -20.30 5.10 33.57
CA SER A 4 -19.01 4.47 33.89
C SER A 4 -18.88 3.08 33.26
N GLY A 5 -19.97 2.31 33.22
CA GLY A 5 -20.00 0.99 32.56
C GLY A 5 -19.74 1.10 31.05
N ILE A 6 -20.39 2.06 30.37
CA ILE A 6 -20.17 2.30 28.93
C ILE A 6 -18.72 2.72 28.65
N ARG A 7 -18.12 3.60 29.47
CA ARG A 7 -16.71 3.99 29.32
C ARG A 7 -15.75 2.82 29.51
N ALA A 8 -16.04 1.93 30.46
CA ALA A 8 -15.24 0.72 30.67
C ALA A 8 -15.32 -0.22 29.46
N LEU A 9 -16.52 -0.44 28.91
CA LEU A 9 -16.74 -1.25 27.71
C LEU A 9 -16.04 -0.67 26.47
N VAL A 10 -16.15 0.63 26.23
CA VAL A 10 -15.43 1.31 25.13
C VAL A 10 -13.93 1.16 25.29
N ARG A 11 -13.40 1.27 26.53
CA ARG A 11 -11.97 1.09 26.80
C ARG A 11 -11.52 -0.35 26.56
N LEU A 12 -12.31 -1.34 26.97
CA LEU A 12 -12.02 -2.76 26.73
C LEU A 12 -12.08 -3.13 25.24
N LEU A 13 -13.07 -2.61 24.51
CA LEU A 13 -13.14 -2.77 23.06
C LEU A 13 -11.95 -2.13 22.37
N LYS A 14 -11.58 -0.91 22.77
CA LYS A 14 -10.39 -0.22 22.24
C LYS A 14 -9.10 -0.98 22.53
N LEU A 15 -8.94 -1.53 23.73
CA LEU A 15 -7.77 -2.35 24.10
C LEU A 15 -7.74 -3.69 23.34
N ARG A 16 -8.89 -4.32 23.13
CA ARG A 16 -8.99 -5.58 22.37
C ARG A 16 -8.73 -5.37 20.89
N ILE A 17 -9.26 -4.29 20.32
CA ILE A 17 -8.92 -3.83 18.97
C ILE A 17 -7.42 -3.52 18.93
N GLN A 18 -6.87 -2.74 19.86
CA GLN A 18 -5.44 -2.41 19.88
C GLN A 18 -4.53 -3.64 20.01
N LYS A 19 -4.95 -4.67 20.75
CA LYS A 19 -4.23 -5.94 20.87
C LYS A 19 -4.31 -6.78 19.58
N MET A 20 -5.45 -6.78 18.89
CA MET A 20 -5.57 -7.29 17.52
C MET A 20 -4.80 -6.40 16.53
N VAL A 21 -4.62 -5.11 16.84
CA VAL A 21 -3.86 -4.17 16.02
C VAL A 21 -2.36 -4.45 16.04
N ASN A 22 -1.89 -5.15 17.08
CA ASN A 22 -0.50 -5.54 17.23
C ASN A 22 -0.17 -6.89 16.55
N THR A 23 -1.09 -7.44 15.75
CA THR A 23 -0.84 -8.67 14.98
C THR A 23 -0.05 -8.29 13.73
N LYS A 24 1.13 -8.89 13.55
CA LYS A 24 1.97 -8.68 12.37
C LYS A 24 1.24 -9.27 11.16
N PHE A 25 0.82 -8.45 10.20
CA PHE A 25 0.37 -8.97 8.91
C PHE A 25 1.58 -9.51 8.16
N GLU A 26 1.56 -10.79 7.84
CA GLU A 26 2.52 -11.36 6.91
C GLU A 26 2.02 -11.04 5.51
N ILE A 27 2.71 -10.10 4.86
CA ILE A 27 2.49 -9.76 3.45
C ILE A 27 3.62 -10.43 2.69
N GLU A 28 3.28 -11.18 1.66
CA GLU A 28 4.28 -11.65 0.70
C GLU A 28 4.92 -10.43 0.02
N PRO A 29 6.26 -10.30 0.06
CA PRO A 29 6.93 -9.19 -0.61
C PRO A 29 6.54 -9.12 -2.08
N PHE A 30 6.24 -7.92 -2.58
CA PHE A 30 5.88 -7.76 -3.98
C PHE A 30 7.10 -7.85 -4.89
N GLU A 31 6.98 -8.74 -5.86
CA GLU A 31 7.83 -8.88 -7.03
C GLU A 31 6.97 -8.63 -8.28
N TRP A 32 7.56 -8.18 -9.39
CA TRP A 32 6.83 -7.85 -10.63
C TRP A 32 6.09 -9.05 -11.26
N GLU A 33 6.40 -10.27 -10.83
CA GLU A 33 5.76 -11.51 -11.26
C GLU A 33 4.53 -11.87 -10.42
N ASN A 34 4.39 -11.30 -9.22
CA ASN A 34 3.29 -11.58 -8.30
C ASN A 34 2.00 -10.88 -8.71
N ASN A 35 0.87 -11.37 -8.18
CA ASN A 35 -0.42 -10.74 -8.40
C ASN A 35 -0.48 -9.35 -7.74
N PHE A 36 -0.10 -8.33 -8.50
CA PHE A 36 -0.06 -6.95 -8.03
C PHE A 36 -1.40 -6.48 -7.49
N SER A 37 -2.53 -6.88 -8.10
CA SER A 37 -3.85 -6.44 -7.64
C SER A 37 -4.16 -6.95 -6.24
N LEU A 38 -3.80 -8.20 -5.95
CA LEU A 38 -3.97 -8.79 -4.63
C LEU A 38 -3.03 -8.14 -3.61
N TRP A 39 -1.76 -7.96 -3.96
CA TRP A 39 -0.80 -7.28 -3.09
C TRP A 39 -1.22 -5.83 -2.79
N TYR A 40 -1.63 -5.09 -3.82
CA TYR A 40 -2.05 -3.70 -3.72
C TYR A 40 -3.26 -3.56 -2.80
N SER A 41 -4.28 -4.39 -2.97
CA SER A 41 -5.45 -4.43 -2.08
C SER A 41 -5.05 -4.77 -0.64
N THR A 42 -4.11 -5.71 -0.44
CA THR A 42 -3.67 -6.12 0.89
C THR A 42 -2.92 -4.99 1.61
N VAL A 43 -2.02 -4.30 0.91
CA VAL A 43 -1.30 -3.15 1.47
C VAL A 43 -2.25 -1.99 1.74
N GLU A 44 -3.24 -1.76 0.88
CA GLU A 44 -4.29 -0.77 1.11
C GLU A 44 -5.09 -1.09 2.38
N ASP A 45 -5.53 -2.32 2.56
CA ASP A 45 -6.26 -2.76 3.76
C ASP A 45 -5.44 -2.56 5.04
N ILE A 46 -4.14 -2.82 5.01
CA ILE A 46 -3.24 -2.63 6.15
C ILE A 46 -3.10 -1.15 6.50
N LEU A 47 -3.03 -0.28 5.49
CA LEU A 47 -2.95 1.16 5.69
C LEU A 47 -4.29 1.75 6.15
N VAL A 48 -5.43 1.25 5.66
CA VAL A 48 -6.76 1.59 6.18
C VAL A 48 -6.87 1.20 7.65
N TRP A 49 -6.46 -0.01 7.97
CA TRP A 49 -6.50 -0.53 9.33
C TRP A 49 -5.56 0.20 10.29
N GLY A 50 -4.38 0.62 9.80
CA GLY A 50 -3.46 1.50 10.52
C GLY A 50 -3.91 2.95 10.63
N GLY A 51 -5.02 3.34 9.98
CA GLY A 51 -5.50 4.73 9.93
C GLY A 51 -4.61 5.66 9.08
N LEU A 52 -3.82 5.10 8.17
CA LEU A 52 -2.81 5.78 7.37
C LEU A 52 -3.24 6.06 5.92
N ILE A 53 -4.40 5.56 5.47
CA ILE A 53 -4.88 5.73 4.09
C ILE A 53 -4.95 7.19 3.63
N ASN A 54 -5.19 8.12 4.56
CA ASN A 54 -5.26 9.55 4.27
C ASN A 54 -3.90 10.16 3.91
N MET A 55 -2.77 9.50 4.22
CA MET A 55 -1.43 9.98 3.88
C MET A 55 -1.18 9.98 2.36
N PHE A 56 -1.91 9.16 1.60
CA PHE A 56 -1.85 9.17 0.14
C PHE A 56 -2.36 10.46 -0.49
N GLN A 57 -3.13 11.25 0.24
CA GLN A 57 -3.73 12.47 -0.26
C GLN A 57 -2.79 13.68 -0.15
N GLY A 58 -1.59 13.49 0.40
CA GLY A 58 -0.57 14.53 0.54
C GLY A 58 -0.83 15.47 1.73
N LYS A 59 0.17 16.29 2.05
CA LYS A 59 0.15 17.23 3.18
C LYS A 59 -0.99 18.25 3.09
N ASP A 60 -1.48 18.54 1.89
CA ASP A 60 -2.52 19.54 1.63
C ASP A 60 -3.91 19.14 2.16
N LYS A 61 -4.13 17.82 2.38
CA LYS A 61 -5.37 17.30 2.98
C LYS A 61 -5.23 16.90 4.44
N LYS A 62 -4.19 17.43 5.11
CA LYS A 62 -4.02 17.29 6.54
C LYS A 62 -5.29 17.76 7.28
N LEU A 63 -5.87 16.86 8.08
CA LEU A 63 -7.01 17.19 8.92
C LEU A 63 -6.61 18.30 9.91
N ALA A 64 -7.41 19.36 9.99
CA ALA A 64 -7.13 20.55 10.83
C ALA A 64 -6.90 20.25 12.32
N LYS A 65 -7.30 19.05 12.80
CA LYS A 65 -7.12 18.59 14.19
C LYS A 65 -5.80 17.85 14.43
N MET A 66 -5.02 17.55 13.40
CA MET A 66 -3.77 16.79 13.51
C MET A 66 -2.58 17.75 13.60
N SER A 67 -1.65 17.52 14.53
CA SER A 67 -0.43 18.34 14.62
C SER A 67 0.50 18.06 13.43
N GLY A 68 1.49 18.94 13.19
CA GLY A 68 2.49 18.73 12.13
C GLY A 68 3.35 17.48 12.38
N GLU A 69 3.80 17.32 13.62
CA GLU A 69 4.63 16.19 14.06
C GLU A 69 3.87 14.87 14.00
N ASP A 70 2.60 14.84 14.41
CA ASP A 70 1.77 13.63 14.30
C ASP A 70 1.58 13.23 12.83
N TRP A 71 1.38 14.22 11.95
CA TRP A 71 1.21 13.97 10.52
C TRP A 71 2.49 13.39 9.90
N GLU A 72 3.64 13.99 10.17
CA GLU A 72 4.94 13.51 9.69
C GLU A 72 5.25 12.10 10.20
N GLY A 73 4.94 11.80 11.47
CA GLY A 73 5.04 10.45 12.01
C GLY A 73 4.14 9.44 11.31
N CYS A 74 2.92 9.82 10.93
CA CYS A 74 2.02 8.98 10.14
C CYS A 74 2.49 8.81 8.69
N ASP A 75 3.03 9.86 8.08
CA ASP A 75 3.57 9.86 6.72
C ASP A 75 4.77 8.90 6.63
N MET A 76 5.72 9.00 7.58
CA MET A 76 6.87 8.08 7.68
C MET A 76 6.45 6.63 7.90
N LYS A 77 5.43 6.39 8.73
CA LYS A 77 4.88 5.04 8.94
C LYS A 77 4.30 4.48 7.65
N ALA A 78 3.54 5.27 6.90
CA ALA A 78 2.98 4.83 5.62
C ALA A 78 4.06 4.50 4.59
N VAL A 79 5.09 5.36 4.45
CA VAL A 79 6.27 5.08 3.60
C VAL A 79 6.93 3.77 4.01
N SER A 80 7.21 3.61 5.30
CA SER A 80 7.89 2.43 5.83
C SER A 80 7.07 1.15 5.60
N SER A 81 5.75 1.19 5.84
CA SER A 81 4.85 0.05 5.61
C SER A 81 4.86 -0.40 4.15
N ILE A 82 4.80 0.54 3.19
CA ILE A 82 4.86 0.22 1.76
C ILE A 82 6.22 -0.35 1.40
N LEU A 83 7.32 0.28 1.83
CA LEU A 83 8.67 -0.20 1.50
C LEU A 83 9.00 -1.56 2.14
N LEU A 84 8.35 -1.93 3.24
CA LEU A 84 8.51 -3.23 3.89
C LEU A 84 7.70 -4.34 3.21
N SER A 85 6.66 -4.00 2.45
CA SER A 85 5.88 -4.96 1.68
C SER A 85 6.44 -5.21 0.26
N LEU A 86 7.56 -4.58 -0.10
CA LEU A 86 8.24 -4.75 -1.38
C LEU A 86 9.44 -5.70 -1.27
N ALA A 87 9.70 -6.48 -2.32
CA ALA A 87 10.95 -7.20 -2.48
C ALA A 87 12.15 -6.24 -2.65
N HIS A 88 13.36 -6.73 -2.40
CA HIS A 88 14.58 -5.90 -2.36
C HIS A 88 14.82 -5.10 -3.66
N GLU A 89 14.57 -5.71 -4.81
CA GLU A 89 14.78 -5.10 -6.13
C GLU A 89 13.81 -3.94 -6.38
N VAL A 90 12.51 -4.18 -6.12
CA VAL A 90 11.47 -3.16 -6.26
C VAL A 90 11.71 -2.03 -5.26
N LYS A 91 12.03 -2.37 -4.00
CA LYS A 91 12.35 -1.41 -2.94
C LYS A 91 13.50 -0.49 -3.34
N TYR A 92 14.58 -1.02 -3.93
CA TYR A 92 15.74 -0.23 -4.34
C TYR A 92 15.36 0.88 -5.33
N SER A 93 14.48 0.57 -6.29
CA SER A 93 13.98 1.52 -7.28
C SER A 93 13.08 2.64 -6.71
N MET A 94 12.65 2.48 -5.46
CA MET A 94 11.68 3.32 -4.77
C MET A 94 12.24 4.05 -3.54
N MET A 95 13.45 3.72 -3.08
CA MET A 95 14.07 4.30 -1.89
C MET A 95 14.27 5.83 -1.96
N ASN A 96 14.31 6.41 -3.16
CA ASN A 96 14.44 7.86 -3.34
C ASN A 96 13.10 8.62 -3.17
N LYS A 97 11.99 7.90 -2.97
CA LYS A 97 10.67 8.48 -2.77
C LYS A 97 10.37 8.65 -1.29
N THR A 98 10.08 9.89 -0.89
CA THR A 98 9.91 10.29 0.51
C THR A 98 8.44 10.50 0.91
N SER A 99 7.51 10.41 -0.04
CA SER A 99 6.07 10.53 0.22
C SER A 99 5.32 9.23 -0.12
N PRO A 100 4.35 8.80 0.72
CA PRO A 100 3.47 7.69 0.41
C PRO A 100 2.72 7.89 -0.90
N SER A 101 2.29 9.14 -1.18
CA SER A 101 1.55 9.48 -2.40
C SER A 101 2.38 9.24 -3.66
N GLU A 102 3.66 9.61 -3.64
CA GLU A 102 4.58 9.41 -4.76
C GLU A 102 4.87 7.93 -4.99
N LEU A 103 5.10 7.16 -3.92
CA LEU A 103 5.27 5.72 -3.98
C LEU A 103 4.05 5.05 -4.62
N TRP A 104 2.86 5.38 -4.11
CA TRP A 104 1.60 4.77 -4.55
C TRP A 104 1.22 5.14 -5.99
N LYS A 105 1.61 6.33 -6.44
CA LYS A 105 1.44 6.76 -7.83
C LYS A 105 2.41 6.03 -8.75
N LYS A 106 3.70 6.01 -8.41
CA LYS A 106 4.74 5.33 -9.20
C LYS A 106 4.46 3.84 -9.36
N LEU A 107 4.08 3.14 -8.28
CA LEU A 107 3.69 1.73 -8.32
C LEU A 107 2.56 1.45 -9.32
N ARG A 108 1.58 2.37 -9.43
CA ARG A 108 0.50 2.24 -10.42
C ARG A 108 0.96 2.54 -11.84
N GLU A 109 1.85 3.51 -12.03
CA GLU A 109 2.41 3.85 -13.35
C GLU A 109 3.26 2.70 -13.88
N ASP A 110 4.16 2.15 -13.05
CA ASP A 110 5.02 1.02 -13.41
C ASP A 110 4.18 -0.23 -13.76
N LEU A 111 3.05 -0.46 -13.07
CA LEU A 111 2.09 -1.50 -13.42
C LEU A 111 1.51 -1.30 -14.83
N LEU A 112 1.01 -0.09 -15.13
CA LEU A 112 0.37 0.19 -16.42
C LEU A 112 1.35 -0.04 -17.57
N VAL A 113 2.62 0.34 -17.39
CA VAL A 113 3.67 0.08 -18.38
C VAL A 113 3.86 -1.42 -18.60
N GLN A 114 3.96 -2.23 -17.54
CA GLN A 114 4.14 -3.68 -17.67
C GLN A 114 2.94 -4.38 -18.31
N VAL A 115 1.71 -3.94 -18.01
CA VAL A 115 0.49 -4.49 -18.63
C VAL A 115 0.45 -4.18 -20.12
N ILE A 116 0.81 -2.95 -20.50
CA ILE A 116 0.87 -2.53 -21.90
C ILE A 116 1.96 -3.31 -22.65
N ASP A 117 3.15 -3.45 -22.07
CA ASP A 117 4.29 -4.15 -22.68
C ASP A 117 4.00 -5.65 -22.88
N LYS A 118 3.37 -6.31 -21.89
CA LYS A 118 2.91 -7.72 -22.00
C LYS A 118 1.74 -7.89 -22.98
N SER A 119 0.95 -6.84 -23.24
CA SER A 119 -0.12 -6.84 -24.24
C SER A 119 0.37 -6.58 -25.67
N PHE A 120 1.58 -6.03 -25.81
CA PHE A 120 2.27 -5.87 -27.09
C PHE A 120 2.95 -7.19 -27.48
N ILE A 121 2.13 -8.19 -27.82
CA ILE A 121 2.59 -9.33 -28.61
C ILE A 121 2.73 -8.81 -30.05
N PRO A 122 3.93 -8.75 -30.66
CA PRO A 122 4.04 -8.47 -32.07
C PRO A 122 3.35 -9.60 -32.82
N GLN A 123 2.22 -9.30 -33.46
CA GLN A 123 1.62 -10.18 -34.46
C GLN A 123 2.48 -10.06 -35.73
N GLU A 124 3.65 -10.69 -35.74
CA GLU A 124 4.39 -10.98 -36.97
C GLU A 124 4.63 -12.49 -37.05
N THR A 125 4.41 -13.21 -38.15
CA THR A 125 3.58 -13.04 -39.35
C THR A 125 3.47 -14.49 -39.86
N VAL A 126 2.27 -14.86 -40.30
CA VAL A 126 2.03 -16.10 -41.04
C VAL A 126 2.83 -16.09 -42.35
N VAL A 127 3.98 -16.77 -42.40
CA VAL A 127 4.61 -17.32 -43.63
C VAL A 127 5.60 -18.39 -43.11
N LEU A 128 5.52 -19.70 -43.38
CA LEU A 128 5.38 -20.41 -44.64
C LEU A 128 4.82 -21.83 -44.35
N VAL A 129 3.55 -22.08 -44.70
CA VAL A 129 3.11 -23.40 -45.15
C VAL A 129 2.70 -23.22 -46.61
N ALA A 130 3.71 -23.05 -47.44
CA ALA A 130 3.62 -23.14 -48.89
C ALA A 130 5.01 -23.58 -49.36
N ASN A 131 5.20 -24.90 -49.35
CA ASN A 131 6.16 -25.64 -50.16
C ASN A 131 5.66 -27.09 -50.12
N GLU A 132 4.61 -27.33 -50.91
CA GLU A 132 4.49 -28.59 -51.67
C GLU A 132 5.59 -28.63 -52.73
#